data_AF-A0A8X9AD02-F1
#
_entry.id   AF-A0A8X9AD02-F1
#
_cell.length_a   1.000
_cell.length_b   1.000
_cell.length_c   1.000
_cell.angle_alpha   90.00
_cell.angle_beta   90.00
_cell.angle_gamma   90.00
#
_symmetry.space_group_name_H-M   'P 1'
#
loop_
_entity.id
_entity.type
_entity.pdbx_description
1 polymer ?
#
loop_
_entity_poly.entity_id
_entity_poly.type
_entity_poly.pdbx_seq_one_letter_code
_entity_poly.pdbx_strand_id
1 'polypeptide(L)'
;MTAAAAEDEQRNPDHDLRICSAIRNSTSEDSEIEQKQLIKEEDDEEEELRRLLLPNVDELPQVPPSSIEANFTTFFAPDFMKPGHDQYVHRHANGLCVIGLAPHHVALKEKGGIVSVDFNVGKSDRSGIKVTGKRKKNAQHFESNTALCKVFTAESSYIVRCCAKGSLLEVNERLIKQPELLNTMPEREGYIAIMMPRPADWLKAKASLLDFESYRKMRTEQ
;
A
#
# COMPACT_ATOMS: atom_id res chain seq x y z
N MET A 1 30.44 -56.38 96.14
CA MET A 1 29.84 -57.29 95.16
C MET A 1 29.92 -56.63 93.80
N THR A 2 30.35 -57.44 92.83
CA THR A 2 30.95 -57.20 91.51
C THR A 2 29.98 -56.77 90.41
N ALA A 3 30.48 -56.09 89.37
CA ALA A 3 29.98 -56.24 87.99
C ALA A 3 31.08 -55.95 86.93
N ALA A 4 31.34 -56.99 86.13
CA ALA A 4 32.00 -57.05 84.82
C ALA A 4 30.87 -57.14 83.76
N ALA A 5 31.01 -57.11 82.43
CA ALA A 5 31.98 -56.73 81.40
C ALA A 5 31.14 -56.70 80.08
N ALA A 6 31.68 -56.07 79.03
CA ALA A 6 31.04 -55.86 77.72
C ALA A 6 31.33 -56.98 76.70
N GLU A 7 30.47 -57.14 75.69
CA GLU A 7 30.80 -57.77 74.39
C GLU A 7 30.05 -57.07 73.23
N ASP A 8 30.70 -57.05 72.06
CA ASP A 8 30.46 -56.31 70.82
C ASP A 8 30.34 -57.32 69.65
N GLU A 9 29.46 -57.10 68.66
CA GLU A 9 29.38 -57.95 67.46
C GLU A 9 29.03 -57.14 66.18
N GLN A 10 29.81 -57.38 65.12
CA GLN A 10 30.00 -56.54 63.92
C GLN A 10 28.99 -56.76 62.77
N ARG A 11 28.83 -55.74 61.91
CA ARG A 11 27.85 -55.64 60.79
C ARG A 11 28.55 -55.83 59.42
N ASN A 12 27.94 -56.58 58.49
CA ASN A 12 28.49 -57.02 57.18
C ASN A 12 28.23 -56.02 56.01
N PRO A 13 29.16 -55.73 55.07
CA PRO A 13 29.09 -54.57 54.15
C PRO A 13 28.51 -54.80 52.73
N ASP A 14 28.04 -56.00 52.37
CA ASP A 14 27.67 -56.31 50.97
C ASP A 14 26.24 -55.90 50.52
N HIS A 15 25.42 -55.33 51.40
CA HIS A 15 24.05 -54.90 51.04
C HIS A 15 23.99 -53.49 50.42
N ASP A 16 24.99 -52.64 50.65
CA ASP A 16 24.98 -51.23 50.20
C ASP A 16 25.41 -51.03 48.74
N LEU A 17 26.05 -52.02 48.12
CA LEU A 17 26.56 -51.92 46.75
C LEU A 17 25.50 -52.10 45.66
N ARG A 18 24.36 -52.76 45.95
CA ARG A 18 23.26 -52.93 44.99
C ARG A 18 22.26 -51.77 44.96
N ILE A 19 22.16 -51.01 46.05
CA ILE A 19 21.26 -49.84 46.14
C ILE A 19 21.89 -48.61 45.45
N CYS A 20 23.21 -48.47 45.53
CA CYS A 20 23.94 -47.35 44.92
C CYS A 20 23.92 -47.33 43.37
N SER A 21 23.81 -48.48 42.70
CA SER A 21 23.79 -48.52 41.22
C SER A 21 22.43 -48.16 40.62
N ALA A 22 21.32 -48.46 41.32
CA ALA A 22 19.98 -48.10 40.87
C ALA A 22 19.69 -46.59 41.05
N ILE A 23 20.18 -46.00 42.15
CA ILE A 23 20.01 -44.57 42.45
C ILE A 23 20.87 -43.70 41.53
N ARG A 24 22.08 -44.14 41.13
CA ARG A 24 22.93 -43.39 40.20
C ARG A 24 22.39 -43.36 38.77
N ASN A 25 21.72 -44.42 38.32
CA ASN A 25 21.08 -44.45 36.99
C ASN A 25 19.80 -43.61 36.95
N SER A 26 19.00 -43.57 38.04
CA SER A 26 17.79 -42.74 38.08
C SER A 26 18.09 -41.24 38.08
N THR A 27 19.15 -40.80 38.79
CA THR A 27 19.50 -39.37 38.87
C THR A 27 20.03 -38.76 37.58
N SER A 28 20.68 -39.55 36.71
CA SER A 28 21.13 -39.07 35.40
C SER A 28 19.97 -38.94 34.41
N GLU A 29 19.04 -39.90 34.42
CA GLU A 29 17.87 -39.89 33.54
C GLU A 29 16.91 -38.75 33.90
N ASP A 30 16.67 -38.48 35.19
CA ASP A 30 15.83 -37.36 35.65
C ASP A 30 16.39 -35.98 35.24
N SER A 31 17.72 -35.80 35.30
CA SER A 31 18.36 -34.53 34.91
C SER A 31 18.34 -34.26 33.39
N GLU A 32 18.41 -35.32 32.58
CA GLU A 32 18.27 -35.23 31.12
C GLU A 32 16.82 -34.96 30.70
N ILE A 33 15.84 -35.44 31.49
CA ILE A 33 14.41 -35.18 31.28
C ILE A 33 14.07 -33.72 31.61
N GLU A 34 14.56 -33.17 32.72
CA GLU A 34 14.38 -31.75 33.07
C GLU A 34 15.04 -30.82 32.04
N GLN A 35 16.25 -31.13 31.58
CA GLN A 35 16.90 -30.36 30.51
C GLN A 35 16.13 -30.42 29.19
N LYS A 36 15.60 -31.60 28.81
CA LYS A 36 14.74 -31.73 27.62
C LYS A 36 13.41 -31.00 27.76
N GLN A 37 12.84 -30.95 28.96
CA GLN A 37 11.60 -30.19 29.23
C GLN A 37 11.84 -28.70 29.09
N LEU A 38 12.93 -28.17 29.66
CA LEU A 38 13.31 -26.76 29.54
C LEU A 38 13.59 -26.35 28.09
N ILE A 39 14.34 -27.16 27.34
CA ILE A 39 14.61 -26.90 25.91
C ILE A 39 13.32 -26.91 25.10
N LYS A 40 12.39 -27.83 25.42
CA LYS A 40 11.11 -27.92 24.75
C LYS A 40 10.20 -26.74 25.07
N GLU A 41 10.19 -26.28 26.33
CA GLU A 41 9.47 -25.07 26.74
C GLU A 41 10.03 -23.83 26.03
N GLU A 42 11.34 -23.69 25.92
CA GLU A 42 11.99 -22.61 25.15
C GLU A 42 11.66 -22.68 23.65
N ASP A 43 11.66 -23.88 23.05
CA ASP A 43 11.29 -24.10 21.64
C ASP A 43 9.81 -23.77 21.40
N ASP A 44 8.91 -24.18 22.30
CA ASP A 44 7.46 -23.92 22.22
C ASP A 44 7.17 -22.40 22.36
N GLU A 45 7.87 -21.72 23.28
CA GLU A 45 7.81 -20.26 23.44
C GLU A 45 8.34 -19.52 22.20
N GLU A 46 9.45 -19.99 21.61
CA GLU A 46 9.98 -19.41 20.37
C GLU A 46 9.01 -19.61 19.21
N GLU A 47 8.35 -20.77 19.13
CA GLU A 47 7.35 -21.06 18.09
C GLU A 47 6.09 -20.20 18.25
N GLU A 48 5.63 -19.99 19.50
CA GLU A 48 4.52 -19.09 19.81
C GLU A 48 4.88 -17.63 19.47
N LEU A 49 6.10 -17.21 19.83
CA LEU A 49 6.60 -15.88 19.51
C LEU A 49 6.70 -15.66 17.99
N ARG A 50 7.15 -16.68 17.24
CA ARG A 50 7.20 -16.65 15.77
C ARG A 50 5.79 -16.54 15.17
N ARG A 51 4.80 -17.26 15.71
CA ARG A 51 3.40 -17.17 15.26
C ARG A 51 2.77 -15.81 15.57
N LEU A 52 3.15 -15.17 16.68
CA LEU A 52 2.69 -13.82 17.06
C LEU A 52 3.35 -12.70 16.23
N LEU A 53 4.63 -12.83 15.91
CA LEU A 53 5.41 -11.78 15.26
C LEU A 53 5.39 -11.84 13.73
N LEU A 54 5.29 -13.04 13.13
CA LEU A 54 5.38 -13.22 11.69
C LEU A 54 3.99 -13.52 11.10
N PRO A 55 3.56 -12.77 10.06
CA PRO A 55 2.35 -13.13 9.34
C PRO A 55 2.53 -14.49 8.66
N ASN A 56 1.44 -15.24 8.56
CA ASN A 56 1.44 -16.50 7.84
C ASN A 56 1.82 -16.25 6.36
N VAL A 57 2.87 -16.94 5.88
CA VAL A 57 3.39 -16.78 4.52
C VAL A 57 2.32 -17.12 3.47
N ASP A 58 1.45 -18.09 3.77
CA ASP A 58 0.36 -18.51 2.88
C ASP A 58 -0.76 -17.46 2.77
N GLU A 59 -0.84 -16.53 3.72
CA GLU A 59 -1.81 -15.44 3.74
C GLU A 59 -1.28 -14.15 3.08
N LEU A 60 0.01 -14.12 2.74
CA LEU A 60 0.59 -12.98 2.03
C LEU A 60 0.11 -12.93 0.58
N PRO A 61 -0.18 -11.75 0.03
CA PRO A 61 -0.53 -11.62 -1.37
C PRO A 61 0.65 -12.03 -2.25
N GLN A 62 0.38 -12.73 -3.36
CA GLN A 62 1.42 -13.18 -4.30
C GLN A 62 2.27 -12.02 -4.84
N VAL A 63 1.67 -10.84 -4.97
CA VAL A 63 2.34 -9.62 -5.42
C VAL A 63 2.02 -8.52 -4.40
N PRO A 64 3.02 -7.76 -3.93
CA PRO A 64 2.76 -6.64 -3.04
C PRO A 64 1.88 -5.59 -3.75
N PRO A 65 1.04 -4.86 -3.00
CA PRO A 65 0.21 -3.81 -3.57
C PRO A 65 1.08 -2.75 -4.23
N SER A 66 0.60 -2.20 -5.35
CA SER A 66 1.28 -1.10 -6.03
C SER A 66 1.27 0.18 -5.19
N SER A 67 2.15 1.13 -5.51
CA SER A 67 2.20 2.41 -4.81
C SER A 67 0.88 3.19 -4.89
N ILE A 68 0.08 2.98 -5.94
CA ILE A 68 -1.24 3.61 -6.06
C ILE A 68 -2.22 2.95 -5.09
N GLU A 69 -2.32 1.63 -5.12
CA GLU A 69 -3.23 0.86 -4.25
C GLU A 69 -2.92 1.05 -2.75
N ALA A 70 -1.64 1.13 -2.40
CA ALA A 70 -1.22 1.28 -1.01
C ALA A 70 -1.42 2.72 -0.47
N ASN A 71 -1.24 3.74 -1.30
CA ASN A 71 -1.16 5.14 -0.82
C ASN A 71 -2.35 6.02 -1.23
N PHE A 72 -3.17 5.59 -2.18
CA PHE A 72 -4.23 6.42 -2.76
C PHE A 72 -5.58 5.72 -2.75
N THR A 73 -6.63 6.52 -2.58
CA THR A 73 -8.01 6.13 -2.87
C THR A 73 -8.40 6.68 -4.24
N THR A 74 -8.79 5.81 -5.16
CA THR A 74 -9.16 6.22 -6.53
C THR A 74 -10.64 6.54 -6.64
N PHE A 75 -10.93 7.67 -7.25
CA PHE A 75 -12.26 8.10 -7.62
C PHE A 75 -12.34 8.38 -9.12
N PHE A 76 -13.53 8.29 -9.71
CA PHE A 76 -13.75 8.50 -11.13
C PHE A 76 -14.80 9.60 -11.37
N ALA A 77 -14.51 10.46 -12.34
CA ALA A 77 -15.42 11.45 -12.89
C ALA A 77 -15.90 10.95 -14.26
N PRO A 78 -17.01 10.19 -14.33
CA PRO A 78 -17.54 9.72 -15.61
C PRO A 78 -18.15 10.87 -16.40
N ASP A 79 -18.06 10.80 -17.73
CA ASP A 79 -18.72 11.72 -18.67
C ASP A 79 -18.50 13.21 -18.35
N PHE A 80 -17.29 13.57 -17.89
CA PHE A 80 -17.05 14.89 -17.34
C PHE A 80 -17.18 15.97 -18.43
N MET A 81 -18.26 16.77 -18.34
CA MET A 81 -18.72 17.75 -19.35
C MET A 81 -19.20 17.17 -20.69
N LYS A 82 -18.68 16.02 -21.12
CA LYS A 82 -19.01 15.38 -22.40
C LYS A 82 -19.06 13.85 -22.22
N PRO A 83 -19.94 13.14 -22.95
CA PRO A 83 -20.00 11.68 -22.90
C PRO A 83 -18.66 11.03 -23.26
N GLY A 84 -18.22 10.07 -22.45
CA GLY A 84 -16.99 9.32 -22.59
C GLY A 84 -15.70 10.05 -22.17
N HIS A 85 -15.81 11.27 -21.65
CA HIS A 85 -14.67 12.05 -21.14
C HIS A 85 -14.36 11.69 -19.67
N ASP A 86 -13.99 10.44 -19.44
CA ASP A 86 -13.75 9.91 -18.10
C ASP A 86 -12.37 10.24 -17.54
N GLN A 87 -12.34 10.74 -16.33
CA GLN A 87 -11.09 11.05 -15.63
C GLN A 87 -11.04 10.35 -14.29
N TYR A 88 -9.85 9.97 -13.85
CA TYR A 88 -9.66 9.48 -12.48
C TYR A 88 -9.08 10.60 -11.61
N VAL A 89 -9.31 10.48 -10.31
CA VAL A 89 -8.72 11.30 -9.26
C VAL A 89 -8.21 10.37 -8.16
N HIS A 90 -6.89 10.18 -8.08
CA HIS A 90 -6.25 9.47 -6.98
C HIS A 90 -6.06 10.42 -5.80
N ARG A 91 -6.71 10.13 -4.68
CA ARG A 91 -6.64 10.93 -3.46
C ARG A 91 -5.68 10.30 -2.46
N HIS A 92 -4.63 11.04 -2.10
CA HIS A 92 -3.75 10.67 -1.00
C HIS A 92 -4.33 11.15 0.35
N ALA A 93 -3.96 10.48 1.45
CA ALA A 93 -4.34 10.86 2.81
C ALA A 93 -3.94 12.30 3.16
N ASN A 94 -2.77 12.74 2.70
CA ASN A 94 -2.23 14.11 2.89
C ASN A 94 -3.00 15.20 2.11
N GLY A 95 -4.05 14.83 1.36
CA GLY A 95 -4.90 15.79 0.64
C GLY A 95 -4.47 16.08 -0.80
N LEU A 96 -3.36 15.50 -1.26
CA LEU A 96 -2.95 15.56 -2.66
C LEU A 96 -3.93 14.77 -3.54
N CYS A 97 -4.19 15.30 -4.72
CA CYS A 97 -5.00 14.66 -5.75
C CYS A 97 -4.18 14.58 -7.04
N VAL A 98 -4.04 13.37 -7.58
CA VAL A 98 -3.44 13.12 -8.89
C VAL A 98 -4.56 12.87 -9.88
N ILE A 99 -4.52 13.55 -11.02
CA ILE A 99 -5.57 13.50 -12.05
C ILE A 99 -4.98 12.92 -13.33
N GLY A 100 -5.76 12.08 -14.00
CA GLY A 100 -5.44 11.56 -15.32
C GLY A 100 -6.67 11.01 -16.03
N LEU A 101 -6.44 10.31 -17.14
CA LEU A 101 -7.49 9.71 -17.96
C LEU A 101 -7.90 8.36 -17.40
N ALA A 102 -9.19 8.15 -17.22
CA ALA A 102 -9.70 6.85 -16.76
C ALA A 102 -9.60 5.80 -17.88
N PRO A 103 -9.54 4.49 -17.55
CA PRO A 103 -9.35 3.43 -18.53
C PRO A 103 -10.38 3.38 -19.68
N HIS A 104 -11.63 3.82 -19.45
CA HIS A 104 -12.67 3.80 -20.49
C HIS A 104 -12.81 5.13 -21.26
N HIS A 105 -11.90 6.09 -21.06
CA HIS A 105 -11.93 7.38 -21.75
C HIS A 105 -11.83 7.19 -23.28
N VAL A 106 -12.63 7.95 -24.05
CA VAL A 106 -12.74 7.81 -25.52
C VAL A 106 -11.38 7.94 -26.21
N ALA A 107 -10.54 8.90 -25.81
CA ALA A 107 -9.20 9.09 -26.38
C ALA A 107 -8.28 7.86 -26.30
N LEU A 108 -8.48 6.96 -25.33
CA LEU A 108 -7.69 5.73 -25.20
C LEU A 108 -8.24 4.61 -26.10
N LYS A 109 -9.50 4.69 -26.50
CA LYS A 109 -10.17 3.69 -27.35
C LYS A 109 -10.02 3.97 -28.85
N GLU A 110 -9.70 5.21 -29.23
CA GLU A 110 -9.50 5.57 -30.62
C GLU A 110 -8.30 4.85 -31.24
N LYS A 111 -8.41 4.52 -32.53
CA LYS A 111 -7.34 3.84 -33.27
C LYS A 111 -6.11 4.75 -33.34
N GLY A 112 -4.98 4.24 -32.85
CA GLY A 112 -3.73 5.00 -32.76
C GLY A 112 -3.50 5.71 -31.43
N GLY A 113 -4.49 5.72 -30.53
CA GLY A 113 -4.38 6.30 -29.20
C GLY A 113 -4.05 7.79 -29.21
N ILE A 114 -3.47 8.25 -28.10
CA ILE A 114 -3.07 9.64 -27.92
C ILE A 114 -1.72 9.87 -28.59
N VAL A 115 -1.67 10.89 -29.47
CA VAL A 115 -0.53 11.23 -30.32
C VAL A 115 0.24 12.42 -29.75
N SER A 116 -0.42 13.38 -29.12
CA SER A 116 0.23 14.53 -28.51
C SER A 116 -0.60 15.15 -27.38
N VAL A 117 0.07 15.94 -26.54
CA VAL A 117 -0.53 16.62 -25.39
C VAL A 117 -0.08 18.08 -25.38
N ASP A 118 -1.02 19.00 -25.26
CA ASP A 118 -0.77 20.44 -25.17
C ASP A 118 -1.31 21.00 -23.85
N PHE A 119 -0.41 21.55 -23.04
CA PHE A 119 -0.75 22.22 -21.78
C PHE A 119 -1.14 23.69 -21.96
N ASN A 120 -1.07 24.21 -23.19
CA ASN A 120 -1.55 25.55 -23.52
C ASN A 120 -3.06 25.55 -23.81
N VAL A 121 -3.84 25.69 -22.74
CA VAL A 121 -5.32 25.74 -22.81
C VAL A 121 -5.86 27.15 -23.08
N GLY A 122 -5.17 27.94 -23.89
CA GLY A 122 -5.63 29.23 -24.42
C GLY A 122 -5.01 30.44 -23.73
N LYS A 123 -5.45 30.78 -22.51
CA LYS A 123 -5.03 32.04 -21.85
C LYS A 123 -3.66 31.96 -21.16
N SER A 124 -3.15 30.77 -20.90
CA SER A 124 -1.91 30.56 -20.16
C SER A 124 -1.46 29.12 -20.31
N ASP A 125 -0.17 28.94 -20.54
CA ASP A 125 0.46 27.62 -20.48
C ASP A 125 0.54 27.12 -19.03
N ARG A 126 0.16 25.85 -18.82
CA ARG A 126 0.21 25.21 -17.51
C ARG A 126 1.58 24.61 -17.20
N SER A 127 2.41 24.27 -18.20
CA SER A 127 3.77 23.79 -17.95
C SER A 127 4.66 24.85 -17.32
N GLY A 128 4.48 26.13 -17.64
CA GLY A 128 5.23 27.21 -16.98
C GLY A 128 4.95 27.40 -15.48
N ILE A 129 3.98 26.70 -14.87
CA ILE A 129 3.58 26.92 -13.47
C ILE A 129 4.51 26.15 -12.53
N LYS A 130 5.50 26.86 -11.97
CA LYS A 130 6.39 26.31 -10.94
C LYS A 130 6.00 26.79 -9.54
N VAL A 131 5.42 25.89 -8.76
CA VAL A 131 5.06 26.14 -7.36
C VAL A 131 6.27 25.98 -6.45
N THR A 132 6.52 26.94 -5.57
CA THR A 132 7.71 26.92 -4.69
C THR A 132 7.40 27.24 -3.22
N GLY A 133 8.17 26.61 -2.32
CA GLY A 133 8.16 26.87 -0.88
C GLY A 133 6.92 26.35 -0.12
N LYS A 134 7.01 26.36 1.23
CA LYS A 134 5.97 25.87 2.14
C LYS A 134 4.59 26.53 1.93
N ARG A 135 4.58 27.79 1.47
CA ARG A 135 3.35 28.57 1.21
C ARG A 135 2.79 28.39 -0.22
N LYS A 136 3.33 27.44 -1.00
CA LYS A 136 2.91 27.18 -2.39
C LYS A 136 2.87 28.45 -3.24
N LYS A 137 3.95 29.23 -3.19
CA LYS A 137 4.07 30.48 -3.93
C LYS A 137 3.90 30.18 -5.43
N ASN A 138 3.16 31.02 -6.14
CA ASN A 138 2.77 30.88 -7.56
C ASN A 138 1.73 29.79 -7.87
N ALA A 139 1.20 29.07 -6.86
CA ALA A 139 0.16 28.09 -7.12
C ALA A 139 -1.14 28.76 -7.59
N GLN A 140 -1.58 28.39 -8.77
CA GLN A 140 -2.84 28.88 -9.34
C GLN A 140 -4.01 28.11 -8.76
N HIS A 141 -5.07 28.83 -8.39
CA HIS A 141 -6.30 28.22 -7.88
C HIS A 141 -7.25 27.98 -9.03
N PHE A 142 -7.62 26.72 -9.23
CA PHE A 142 -8.50 26.28 -10.30
C PHE A 142 -9.85 25.82 -9.74
N GLU A 143 -10.89 26.07 -10.52
CA GLU A 143 -12.22 25.48 -10.36
C GLU A 143 -12.25 24.08 -10.96
N SER A 144 -13.22 23.25 -10.55
CA SER A 144 -13.33 21.84 -10.99
C SER A 144 -13.42 21.67 -12.50
N ASN A 145 -14.04 22.62 -13.21
CA ASN A 145 -14.17 22.59 -14.66
C ASN A 145 -13.00 23.27 -15.40
N THR A 146 -11.97 23.76 -14.72
CA THR A 146 -10.82 24.42 -15.36
C THR A 146 -10.07 23.41 -16.23
N ALA A 147 -9.77 23.81 -17.47
CA ALA A 147 -8.99 22.99 -18.40
C ALA A 147 -7.52 22.91 -17.95
N LEU A 148 -6.96 21.70 -17.96
CA LEU A 148 -5.57 21.39 -17.63
C LEU A 148 -4.71 21.27 -18.89
N CYS A 149 -5.15 20.43 -19.83
CA CYS A 149 -4.48 20.22 -21.11
C CYS A 149 -5.50 19.80 -22.17
N LYS A 150 -5.04 19.82 -23.42
CA LYS A 150 -5.70 19.16 -24.55
C LYS A 150 -4.89 17.92 -24.92
N VAL A 151 -5.55 16.78 -24.99
CA VAL A 151 -4.96 15.55 -25.54
C VAL A 151 -5.47 15.39 -26.97
N PHE A 152 -4.57 15.08 -27.89
CA PHE A 152 -4.88 14.91 -29.31
C PHE A 152 -4.72 13.45 -29.70
N THR A 153 -5.71 12.95 -30.41
CA THR A 153 -5.66 11.68 -31.13
C THR A 153 -5.46 11.96 -32.62
N ALA A 154 -5.46 10.93 -33.46
CA ALA A 154 -5.34 11.11 -34.90
C ALA A 154 -6.50 11.90 -35.52
N GLU A 155 -7.70 11.79 -34.95
CA GLU A 155 -8.94 12.35 -35.52
C GLU A 155 -9.52 13.50 -34.68
N SER A 156 -9.27 13.49 -33.37
CA SER A 156 -10.00 14.31 -32.39
C SER A 156 -9.08 14.97 -31.36
N SER A 157 -9.66 15.90 -30.59
CA SER A 157 -8.99 16.47 -29.41
C SER A 157 -9.94 16.54 -28.22
N TYR A 158 -9.40 16.27 -27.03
CA TYR A 158 -10.15 16.17 -25.78
C TYR A 158 -9.56 17.11 -24.74
N ILE A 159 -10.42 17.82 -24.04
CA ILE A 159 -10.00 18.73 -22.97
C ILE A 159 -10.08 17.97 -21.65
N VAL A 160 -8.95 17.83 -20.99
CA VAL A 160 -8.83 17.29 -19.63
C VAL A 160 -9.00 18.43 -18.63
N ARG A 161 -9.69 18.18 -17.52
CA ARG A 161 -10.10 19.19 -16.54
C ARG A 161 -9.74 18.79 -15.11
N CYS A 162 -9.80 19.75 -14.19
CA CYS A 162 -9.33 19.54 -12.82
C CYS A 162 -10.16 18.54 -12.01
N CYS A 163 -11.44 18.35 -12.31
CA CYS A 163 -12.39 17.49 -11.57
C CYS A 163 -12.70 17.96 -10.13
N ALA A 164 -11.76 18.61 -9.45
CA ALA A 164 -11.90 19.21 -8.13
C ALA A 164 -11.42 20.67 -8.12
N LYS A 165 -11.96 21.47 -7.21
CA LYS A 165 -11.48 22.84 -6.97
C LYS A 165 -10.26 22.81 -6.05
N GLY A 166 -9.18 23.49 -6.41
CA GLY A 166 -7.94 23.49 -5.61
C GLY A 166 -6.77 24.19 -6.26
N SER A 167 -5.61 24.14 -5.59
CA SER A 167 -4.37 24.72 -6.12
C SER A 167 -3.65 23.70 -7.02
N LEU A 168 -3.35 24.08 -8.26
CA LEU A 168 -2.46 23.30 -9.13
C LEU A 168 -1.03 23.37 -8.58
N LEU A 169 -0.39 22.21 -8.45
CA LEU A 169 0.98 22.09 -7.96
C LEU A 169 1.96 21.72 -9.07
N GLU A 170 1.56 20.80 -9.94
CA GLU A 170 2.42 20.26 -10.99
C GLU A 170 1.57 19.77 -12.16
N VAL A 171 2.13 19.86 -13.37
CA VAL A 171 1.65 19.14 -14.56
C VAL A 171 2.77 18.25 -15.09
N ASN A 172 2.43 17.13 -15.71
CA ASN A 172 3.43 16.20 -16.24
C ASN A 172 3.95 16.69 -17.59
N GLU A 173 4.95 17.56 -17.56
CA GLU A 173 5.60 18.12 -18.76
C GLU A 173 6.20 17.04 -19.68
N ARG A 174 6.50 15.85 -19.15
CA ARG A 174 7.02 14.74 -19.95
C ARG A 174 6.06 14.35 -21.06
N LEU A 175 4.75 14.50 -20.86
CA LEU A 175 3.72 14.20 -21.86
C LEU A 175 3.84 15.05 -23.14
N ILE A 176 4.52 16.20 -23.09
CA ILE A 176 4.80 17.01 -24.29
C ILE A 176 5.78 16.27 -25.22
N LYS A 177 6.74 15.54 -24.64
CA LYS A 177 7.78 14.81 -25.37
C LYS A 177 7.45 13.32 -25.54
N GLN A 178 6.67 12.77 -24.61
CA GLN A 178 6.38 11.35 -24.44
C GLN A 178 4.86 11.12 -24.21
N PRO A 179 4.00 11.44 -25.19
CA PRO A 179 2.55 11.25 -25.08
C PRO A 179 2.15 9.77 -24.94
N GLU A 180 2.99 8.83 -25.35
CA GLU A 180 2.79 7.38 -25.24
C GLU A 180 2.59 6.88 -23.81
N LEU A 181 3.04 7.65 -22.81
CA LEU A 181 2.81 7.34 -21.40
C LEU A 181 1.32 7.28 -21.05
N LEU A 182 0.48 8.10 -21.71
CA LEU A 182 -0.98 8.05 -21.52
C LEU A 182 -1.59 6.78 -22.11
N ASN A 183 -0.98 6.19 -23.14
CA ASN A 183 -1.49 4.96 -23.75
C ASN A 183 -1.04 3.71 -22.99
N THR A 184 0.21 3.71 -22.49
CA THR A 184 0.84 2.55 -21.86
C THR A 184 0.63 2.50 -20.35
N MET A 185 0.69 3.65 -19.68
CA MET A 185 0.66 3.74 -18.22
C MET A 185 -0.20 4.94 -17.75
N PRO A 186 -1.48 5.07 -18.17
CA PRO A 186 -2.31 6.23 -17.89
C PRO A 186 -2.45 6.56 -16.41
N GLU A 187 -2.58 5.53 -15.55
CA GLU A 187 -2.77 5.71 -14.10
C GLU A 187 -1.46 5.94 -13.33
N ARG A 188 -0.31 5.63 -13.93
CA ARG A 188 1.02 5.72 -13.29
C ARG A 188 1.82 6.89 -13.82
N GLU A 189 2.72 6.63 -14.77
CA GLU A 189 3.61 7.66 -15.32
C GLU A 189 2.89 8.64 -16.26
N GLY A 190 1.72 8.24 -16.76
CA GLY A 190 0.83 9.03 -17.60
C GLY A 190 -0.10 9.99 -16.84
N TYR A 191 0.12 10.24 -15.54
CA TYR A 191 -0.67 11.25 -14.82
C TYR A 191 -0.56 12.62 -15.52
N ILE A 192 -1.61 13.43 -15.41
CA ILE A 192 -1.69 14.72 -16.11
C ILE A 192 -1.32 15.87 -15.18
N ALA A 193 -1.88 15.88 -13.97
CA ALA A 193 -1.66 16.95 -13.02
C ALA A 193 -1.73 16.47 -11.57
N ILE A 194 -1.00 17.18 -10.70
CA ILE A 194 -1.09 17.06 -9.25
C ILE A 194 -1.65 18.36 -8.71
N MET A 195 -2.69 18.25 -7.89
CA MET A 195 -3.32 19.40 -7.25
C MET A 195 -3.63 19.14 -5.79
N MET A 196 -3.90 20.20 -5.04
CA MET A 196 -4.32 20.11 -3.65
C MET A 196 -5.63 20.89 -3.42
N PRO A 197 -6.77 20.19 -3.36
CA PRO A 197 -8.04 20.76 -2.92
C PRO A 197 -8.02 21.15 -1.45
N ARG A 198 -8.81 22.16 -1.08
CA ARG A 198 -9.11 22.41 0.35
C ARG A 198 -10.06 21.33 0.86
N PRO A 199 -10.05 20.98 2.17
CA PRO A 199 -10.94 19.94 2.71
C PRO A 199 -12.41 20.15 2.37
N ALA A 200 -12.92 21.38 2.48
CA ALA A 200 -14.31 21.70 2.15
C ALA A 200 -14.62 21.55 0.65
N ASP A 201 -13.68 21.93 -0.22
CA ASP A 201 -13.84 21.80 -1.67
C ASP A 201 -13.76 20.34 -2.12
N TRP A 202 -12.96 19.52 -1.43
CA TRP A 202 -12.89 18.08 -1.66
C TRP A 202 -14.21 17.37 -1.35
N LEU A 203 -14.86 17.70 -0.23
CA LEU A 203 -16.16 17.09 0.12
C LEU A 203 -17.20 17.30 -0.98
N LYS A 204 -17.21 18.50 -1.59
CA LYS A 204 -18.08 18.81 -2.73
C LYS A 204 -17.72 18.00 -3.98
N ALA A 205 -16.43 17.92 -4.30
CA ALA A 205 -15.97 17.12 -5.44
C ALA A 205 -16.28 15.63 -5.26
N LYS A 206 -16.00 15.07 -4.08
CA LYS A 206 -16.24 13.65 -3.76
C LYS A 206 -17.71 13.26 -3.95
N ALA A 207 -18.65 14.16 -3.67
CA ALA A 207 -20.08 13.90 -3.87
C ALA A 207 -20.47 13.68 -5.34
N SER A 208 -19.69 14.19 -6.30
CA SER A 208 -19.90 13.97 -7.74
C SER A 208 -19.04 12.86 -8.35
N LEU A 209 -18.15 12.26 -7.57
CA LEU A 209 -17.24 11.23 -8.06
C LEU A 209 -17.72 9.83 -7.66
N LEU A 210 -17.41 8.85 -8.50
CA LEU A 210 -17.69 7.44 -8.25
C LEU A 210 -16.47 6.74 -7.66
N ASP A 211 -16.70 5.70 -6.86
CA ASP A 211 -15.67 4.73 -6.52
C ASP A 211 -15.41 3.76 -7.68
N PHE A 212 -14.38 2.92 -7.54
CA PHE A 212 -13.97 1.98 -8.58
C PHE A 212 -15.08 0.98 -8.95
N GLU A 213 -15.78 0.43 -7.96
CA GLU A 213 -16.83 -0.56 -8.21
C GLU A 213 -18.02 0.05 -8.94
N SER A 214 -18.48 1.23 -8.53
CA SER A 214 -19.59 1.92 -9.16
C SER A 214 -19.25 2.36 -10.58
N TYR A 215 -18.02 2.86 -10.78
CA TYR A 215 -17.53 3.23 -12.11
C TYR A 215 -17.46 2.01 -13.05
N ARG A 216 -16.93 0.87 -12.56
CA ARG A 216 -16.84 -0.35 -13.34
C ARG A 216 -18.22 -0.87 -13.75
N LYS A 217 -19.19 -0.88 -12.84
CA LYS A 217 -20.58 -1.28 -13.14
C LYS A 217 -21.18 -0.38 -14.23
N MET A 218 -21.08 0.94 -14.06
CA MET A 218 -21.56 1.93 -15.03
C MET A 218 -20.98 1.72 -16.44
N ARG A 219 -19.70 1.33 -16.56
CA ARG A 219 -19.03 1.11 -17.85
C ARG A 219 -19.14 -0.30 -18.43
N THR A 220 -19.58 -1.27 -17.65
CA THR A 220 -19.85 -2.64 -18.13
C THR A 220 -21.28 -2.77 -18.63
N GLU A 221 -22.20 -1.97 -18.10
CA GLU A 221 -23.62 -1.96 -18.46
C GLU A 221 -23.95 -1.06 -19.68
N GLN A 222 -22.94 -0.40 -20.27
CA GLN A 222 -23.05 0.47 -21.46
C GLN A 222 -22.24 -0.09 -22.63
#